data_AF-A0A1S8C786-F1
#
_entry.id   AF-A0A1S8C786-F1
#
_cell.length_a   1.000
_cell.length_b   1.000
_cell.length_c   1.000
_cell.angle_alpha   90.00
_cell.angle_beta   90.00
_cell.angle_gamma   90.00
#
_symmetry.space_group_name_H-M   'P 1'
#
loop_
_entity.id
_entity.type
_entity.pdbx_description
1 polymer ?
#
loop_
_entity_poly.entity_id
_entity_poly.type
_entity_poly.pdbx_seq_one_letter_code
_entity_poly.pdbx_strand_id
1 'polypeptide(L)'
;MTSPDEDPERPGRSLVTTSHEVIKQWAEARDGVPATVPGSEYDGRVGRLRIDFGDDVDSLVTISWDDWFETFDARRLNFIYQEERSDGRPSNFFRLENPDTEPNG
;
A
#
# COMPACT_ATOMS: atom_id res chain seq x y z
N MET A 1 19.52 21.11 -30.43
CA MET A 1 18.20 20.63 -29.98
C MET A 1 18.46 19.79 -28.75
N THR A 2 18.25 20.36 -27.56
CA THR A 2 18.41 19.64 -26.30
C THR A 2 17.10 18.91 -26.04
N SER A 3 17.11 17.59 -26.19
CA SER A 3 16.02 16.73 -25.73
C SER A 3 16.00 16.72 -24.20
N PRO A 4 14.89 17.05 -23.54
CA PRO A 4 14.74 16.87 -22.10
C PRO A 4 13.77 15.70 -21.86
N ASP A 5 14.21 14.46 -22.04
CA ASP A 5 13.34 13.30 -21.70
C ASP A 5 14.17 12.04 -21.40
N GLU A 6 15.24 12.22 -20.64
CA GLU A 6 15.82 11.12 -19.84
C GLU A 6 16.06 11.72 -18.45
N ASP A 7 14.95 12.06 -17.79
CA ASP A 7 14.98 12.37 -16.37
C ASP A 7 15.39 11.04 -15.69
N PRO A 8 16.56 10.98 -15.02
CA PRO A 8 17.01 9.75 -14.40
C PRO A 8 15.91 9.29 -13.46
N GLU A 9 15.42 8.07 -13.69
CA GLU A 9 14.45 7.34 -12.88
C GLU A 9 14.40 7.86 -11.45
N ARG A 10 13.50 8.83 -11.19
CA ARG A 10 13.58 9.65 -9.98
C ARG A 10 13.49 8.73 -8.76
N PRO A 11 14.42 8.78 -7.79
CA PRO A 11 14.30 8.06 -6.53
C PRO A 11 13.02 8.55 -5.82
N GLY A 12 12.01 7.69 -5.78
CA GLY A 12 10.64 8.03 -5.38
C GLY A 12 9.52 7.51 -6.27
N ARG A 13 9.80 6.71 -7.32
CA ARG A 13 8.74 6.09 -8.13
C ARG A 13 7.90 5.13 -7.28
N SER A 14 6.58 5.35 -7.26
CA SER A 14 5.64 4.40 -6.69
C SER A 14 5.39 3.26 -7.68
N LEU A 15 5.60 2.03 -7.25
CA LEU A 15 5.24 0.82 -7.96
C LEU A 15 3.82 0.40 -7.63
N VAL A 16 3.19 -0.34 -8.53
CA VAL A 16 1.86 -0.90 -8.33
C VAL A 16 1.91 -2.41 -8.49
N THR A 17 1.29 -3.14 -7.57
CA THR A 17 1.17 -4.59 -7.61
C THR A 17 -0.20 -5.02 -7.10
N THR A 18 -0.68 -6.15 -7.60
CA THR A 18 -1.84 -6.87 -7.06
C THR A 18 -1.45 -8.27 -6.57
N SER A 19 -0.16 -8.61 -6.65
CA SER A 19 0.35 -9.92 -6.26
C SER A 19 0.51 -10.01 -4.75
N HIS A 20 -0.26 -10.91 -4.12
CA HIS A 20 -0.21 -11.16 -2.69
C HIS A 20 1.20 -11.45 -2.17
N GLU A 21 1.99 -12.24 -2.91
CA GLU A 21 3.36 -12.57 -2.53
C GLU A 21 4.27 -11.34 -2.50
N VAL A 22 4.13 -10.43 -3.48
CA VAL A 22 4.94 -9.21 -3.55
C VAL A 22 4.61 -8.28 -2.39
N ILE A 23 3.32 -8.11 -2.08
CA ILE A 23 2.85 -7.28 -0.97
C ILE A 23 3.38 -7.83 0.36
N LYS A 24 3.27 -9.15 0.54
CA LYS A 24 3.73 -9.82 1.75
C LYS A 24 5.24 -9.67 1.94
N GLN A 25 6.03 -9.99 0.91
CA GLN A 25 7.49 -9.83 0.96
C GLN A 25 7.91 -8.37 1.21
N TRP A 26 7.23 -7.42 0.57
CA TRP A 26 7.51 -6.00 0.75
C TRP A 26 7.26 -5.54 2.19
N ALA A 27 6.15 -5.99 2.79
CA ALA A 27 5.81 -5.71 4.17
C ALA A 27 6.78 -6.38 5.14
N GLU A 28 7.01 -7.69 5.01
CA GLU A 28 7.92 -8.46 5.88
C GLU A 28 9.36 -7.91 5.85
N ALA A 29 9.85 -7.46 4.69
CA ALA A 29 11.17 -6.83 4.57
C ALA A 29 11.31 -5.51 5.36
N ARG A 30 10.19 -4.93 5.81
CA ARG A 30 10.10 -3.68 6.56
C ARG A 30 9.53 -3.88 7.97
N ASP A 31 9.46 -5.13 8.44
CA ASP A 31 8.81 -5.51 9.70
C ASP A 31 7.31 -5.15 9.74
N GLY A 32 6.69 -5.10 8.56
CA GLY A 32 5.30 -4.74 8.35
C GLY A 32 4.36 -5.92 8.59
N VAL A 33 3.38 -5.75 9.48
CA VAL A 33 2.31 -6.71 9.74
C VAL A 33 0.97 -6.22 9.19
N PRO A 34 0.13 -7.09 8.60
CA PRO A 34 -1.16 -6.70 8.06
C PRO A 34 -2.08 -6.22 9.20
N ALA A 35 -2.66 -5.05 9.01
CA ALA A 35 -3.52 -4.42 10.00
C ALA A 35 -4.71 -3.73 9.34
N THR A 36 -5.68 -3.31 10.14
CA THR A 36 -6.81 -2.52 9.68
C THR A 36 -7.14 -1.42 10.67
N VAL A 37 -7.74 -0.33 10.17
CA VAL A 37 -8.29 0.72 11.02
C VAL A 37 -9.72 0.32 11.44
N PRO A 38 -9.98 0.10 12.73
CA PRO A 38 -11.32 -0.17 13.24
C PRO A 38 -12.23 1.04 12.98
N GLY A 39 -13.48 0.80 12.59
CA GLY A 39 -14.44 1.87 12.32
C GLY A 39 -14.23 2.63 11.00
N SER A 40 -13.23 2.28 10.19
CA SER A 40 -13.21 2.68 8.77
C SER A 40 -14.13 1.82 7.91
N GLU A 41 -14.76 0.80 8.49
CA GLU A 41 -15.65 -0.13 7.80
C GLU A 41 -16.76 0.63 7.09
N TYR A 42 -16.86 0.40 5.78
CA TYR A 42 -17.93 0.93 4.95
C TYR A 42 -18.67 -0.27 4.38
N ASP A 43 -20.00 -0.28 4.51
CA ASP A 43 -20.85 -1.37 4.02
C ASP A 43 -20.50 -2.74 4.62
N GLY A 44 -20.15 -2.78 5.93
CA GLY A 44 -19.86 -4.02 6.66
C GLY A 44 -18.58 -4.75 6.26
N ARG A 45 -17.66 -4.07 5.54
CA ARG A 45 -16.38 -4.63 5.09
C ARG A 45 -15.21 -3.80 5.60
N VAL A 46 -14.09 -4.48 5.86
CA VAL A 46 -12.82 -3.89 6.35
C VAL A 46 -12.50 -2.60 5.61
N GLY A 47 -12.53 -1.49 6.31
CA GLY A 47 -12.51 -0.16 5.72
C GLY A 47 -11.22 0.20 5.00
N ARG A 48 -10.22 0.56 5.81
CA ARG A 48 -8.87 0.88 5.35
C ARG A 48 -7.95 -0.24 5.78
N LEU A 49 -7.59 -1.07 4.81
CA LEU A 49 -6.48 -1.99 4.93
C LEU A 49 -5.19 -1.19 5.15
N ARG A 50 -4.46 -1.54 6.20
CA ARG A 50 -3.20 -0.92 6.61
C ARG A 50 -2.13 -2.00 6.79
N ILE A 51 -0.88 -1.56 6.95
CA ILE A 51 0.24 -2.38 7.39
C ILE A 51 0.84 -1.60 8.55
N ASP A 52 0.92 -2.24 9.69
CA ASP A 52 1.59 -1.71 10.87
C ASP A 52 3.08 -2.05 10.78
N PHE A 53 3.95 -1.06 10.95
CA PHE A 53 5.41 -1.23 10.94
C PHE A 53 6.01 -1.01 12.33
N GLY A 54 5.21 -1.11 13.39
CA GLY A 54 5.63 -0.87 14.77
C GLY A 54 5.83 0.61 15.16
N ASP A 55 5.54 1.55 14.25
CA ASP A 55 5.61 3.01 14.48
C ASP A 55 4.21 3.61 14.77
N ASP A 56 3.13 2.91 14.38
CA ASP A 56 1.77 3.44 14.44
C ASP A 56 1.08 3.08 15.78
N VAL A 57 0.63 4.14 16.43
CA VAL A 57 0.01 4.23 17.75
C VAL A 57 -1.35 3.50 17.85
N ASP A 58 -1.45 2.54 18.78
CA ASP A 58 -2.60 2.09 19.61
C ASP A 58 -3.98 1.79 18.97
N SER A 59 -4.21 2.10 17.69
CA SER A 59 -5.54 2.07 17.05
C SER A 59 -5.64 1.12 15.87
N LEU A 60 -4.54 0.55 15.39
CA LEU A 60 -4.57 -0.46 14.33
C LEU A 60 -4.87 -1.84 14.93
N VAL A 61 -5.77 -2.57 14.30
CA VAL A 61 -6.06 -3.96 14.65
C VAL A 61 -5.26 -4.86 13.72
N THR A 62 -4.28 -5.59 14.27
CA THR A 62 -3.56 -6.62 13.52
C THR A 62 -4.53 -7.71 13.10
N ILE A 63 -4.51 -8.06 11.82
CA ILE A 63 -5.36 -9.11 11.23
C ILE A 63 -4.48 -10.16 10.54
N SER A 64 -5.07 -11.26 10.07
CA SER A 64 -4.33 -12.21 9.26
C SER A 64 -4.10 -11.67 7.85
N TRP A 65 -3.02 -12.12 7.20
CA TRP A 65 -2.83 -11.87 5.76
C TRP A 65 -4.02 -12.36 4.93
N ASP A 66 -4.66 -13.45 5.36
CA ASP A 66 -5.86 -14.01 4.72
C ASP A 66 -7.02 -13.00 4.71
N ASP A 67 -7.45 -12.49 5.87
CA ASP A 67 -8.48 -11.44 5.98
C ASP A 67 -8.13 -10.17 5.19
N TRP A 68 -6.85 -9.80 5.23
CA TRP A 68 -6.36 -8.61 4.52
C TRP A 68 -6.49 -8.80 3.00
N PHE A 69 -6.02 -9.94 2.48
CA PHE A 69 -6.07 -10.26 1.06
C PHE A 69 -7.49 -10.56 0.58
N GLU A 70 -8.35 -11.14 1.42
CA GLU A 70 -9.76 -11.34 1.09
C GLU A 70 -10.43 -9.99 0.78
N THR A 71 -10.23 -8.98 1.62
CA THR A 71 -10.76 -7.63 1.37
C THR A 71 -10.11 -6.99 0.14
N PHE A 72 -8.79 -7.18 -0.02
CA PHE A 72 -8.02 -6.62 -1.13
C PHE A 72 -8.52 -7.16 -2.49
N ASP A 73 -8.70 -8.47 -2.60
CA ASP A 73 -9.19 -9.16 -3.79
C ASP A 73 -10.68 -8.87 -4.03
N ALA A 74 -11.51 -8.94 -2.98
CA ALA A 74 -12.94 -8.65 -3.07
C ALA A 74 -13.22 -7.24 -3.62
N ARG A 75 -12.32 -6.29 -3.36
CA ARG A 75 -12.39 -4.90 -3.83
C ARG A 75 -11.54 -4.64 -5.08
N ARG A 76 -10.79 -5.64 -5.56
CA ARG A 76 -9.80 -5.54 -6.66
C ARG A 76 -8.93 -4.31 -6.52
N LEU A 77 -8.38 -4.11 -5.32
CA LEU A 77 -7.51 -2.96 -5.03
C LEU A 77 -6.16 -3.12 -5.72
N ASN A 78 -5.53 -1.99 -5.99
CA ASN A 78 -4.15 -1.91 -6.43
C ASN A 78 -3.27 -1.49 -5.26
N PHE A 79 -2.24 -2.28 -4.95
CA PHE A 79 -1.25 -1.95 -3.92
C PHE A 79 -0.16 -1.10 -4.54
N ILE A 80 -0.22 0.19 -4.27
CA ILE A 80 0.74 1.18 -4.73
C ILE A 80 1.73 1.43 -3.61
N TYR A 81 2.99 1.09 -3.80
CA TYR A 81 4.03 1.22 -2.78
C TYR A 81 5.24 1.94 -3.32
N GLN A 82 5.99 2.60 -2.45
CA GLN A 82 7.26 3.20 -2.80
C GLN A 82 8.40 2.33 -2.24
N GLU A 83 9.40 2.03 -3.06
CA GLU A 83 10.56 1.26 -2.61
C GLU A 83 11.58 2.15 -1.90
N GLU A 84 11.93 3.28 -2.51
CA GLU A 84 12.99 4.18 -2.05
C GLU A 84 12.49 5.63 -1.93
N ARG A 85 12.88 6.29 -0.84
CA ARG A 85 12.76 7.75 -0.67
C ARG A 85 13.84 8.44 -1.49
N SER A 86 13.65 9.73 -1.74
CA SER A 86 14.68 10.58 -2.38
C SER A 86 16.01 10.64 -1.61
N ASP A 87 16.01 10.24 -0.32
CA ASP A 87 17.19 10.10 0.53
C ASP A 87 17.87 8.71 0.44
N GLY A 88 17.42 7.81 -0.44
CA GLY A 88 17.96 6.44 -0.58
C GLY A 88 17.57 5.47 0.55
N ARG A 89 16.64 5.88 1.43
CA ARG A 89 16.10 5.05 2.53
C ARG A 89 14.86 4.29 2.07
N PRO A 90 14.60 3.07 2.59
CA PRO A 90 13.38 2.35 2.29
C PRO A 90 12.14 3.17 2.71
N SER A 91 11.17 3.29 1.81
CA SER A 91 9.88 3.91 2.11
C SER A 91 8.92 2.89 2.71
N ASN A 92 8.23 3.27 3.78
CA ASN A 92 7.08 2.54 4.33
C ASN A 92 5.75 3.08 3.78
N PHE A 93 5.81 3.89 2.72
CA PHE A 93 4.65 4.49 2.10
C PHE A 93 4.00 3.49 1.15
N PHE A 94 2.74 3.17 1.44
CA PHE A 94 1.86 2.45 0.54
C PHE A 94 0.48 3.09 0.50
N ARG A 95 -0.26 2.82 -0.57
CA ARG A 95 -1.63 3.24 -0.81
C ARG A 95 -2.36 2.10 -1.50
N LEU A 96 -3.66 2.01 -1.20
CA LEU A 96 -4.59 1.12 -1.87
C LEU A 96 -5.55 1.97 -2.69
N GLU A 97 -5.68 1.66 -3.97
CA GLU A 97 -6.53 2.41 -4.88
C GLU A 97 -7.42 1.45 -5.68
N ASN A 98 -8.69 1.79 -5.85
CA ASN A 98 -9.58 1.02 -6.71
C ASN A 98 -9.40 1.49 -8.17
N PRO A 99 -9.24 0.55 -9.13
CA PRO A 99 -9.17 0.91 -10.55
C PRO A 99 -10.45 1.58 -11.08
N ASP A 100 -11.58 1.38 -10.38
CA ASP A 100 -12.89 1.95 -10.69
C ASP A 100 -13.15 3.29 -9.98
N THR A 101 -12.15 3.88 -9.32
CA THR A 101 -12.30 5.21 -8.72
C THR A 101 -12.42 6.23 -9.86
N GLU A 102 -13.63 6.42 -10.39
CA GLU A 102 -13.94 7.57 -11.22
C GLU A 102 -13.52 8.82 -10.43
N PRO A 103 -12.62 9.68 -10.96
CA PRO A 103 -12.40 10.97 -10.35
C PRO A 103 -13.72 11.74 -10.52
N ASN A 104 -14.54 11.77 -9.47
CA ASN A 104 -15.76 12.54 -9.45
C ASN A 104 -15.41 13.99 -9.79
N GLY A 105 -15.81 14.42 -11.00
CA GLY A 105 -15.58 15.75 -11.56
C GLY A 105 -16.36 16.84 -10.86
#